data_AF-A0A514XFU4-F1
#
_entry.id   AF-A0A514XFU4-F1
#
_cell.length_a   1.000
_cell.length_b   1.000
_cell.length_c   1.000
_cell.angle_alpha   90.00
_cell.angle_beta   90.00
_cell.angle_gamma   90.00
#
_symmetry.space_group_name_H-M   'P 1'
#
loop_
_entity.id
_entity.type
_entity.pdbx_description
1 polymer ?
#
loop_
_entity_poly.entity_id
_entity_poly.type
_entity_poly.pdbx_seq_one_letter_code
_entity_poly.pdbx_strand_id
1 'polypeptide(L)'
;MNKQFLTIALSSILFFGVNSIAHEGHDEIPGQIKAQHGGIVKAGKEINMEMLVSGDSIQFFPLAHSGEDLKIADVKLTGTAKTPKGKPQALTFTNDGKAFATKVDLKGAYRADLDIKAQHSGKTDSFKFLLEK
;
A
#
# COMPACT_ATOMS: atom_id res chain seq x y z
N MET A 1 57.60 43.23 -31.33
CA MET A 1 56.32 43.29 -32.05
C MET A 1 55.25 42.79 -31.09
N ASN A 2 54.30 43.68 -30.80
CA ASN A 2 53.32 43.61 -29.72
C ASN A 2 52.29 42.49 -29.93
N LYS A 3 51.80 41.87 -28.84
CA LYS A 3 50.41 41.96 -28.34
C LYS A 3 50.14 40.90 -27.26
N GLN A 4 50.00 41.41 -26.04
CA GLN A 4 48.96 41.18 -25.03
C GLN A 4 47.99 39.99 -25.27
N PHE A 5 47.69 39.20 -24.23
CA PHE A 5 46.56 39.46 -23.32
C PHE A 5 46.48 38.36 -22.24
N LEU A 6 46.79 38.78 -21.01
CA LEU A 6 46.43 38.12 -19.76
C LEU A 6 45.01 38.61 -19.42
N THR A 7 44.02 37.74 -19.45
CA THR A 7 42.63 38.08 -19.08
C THR A 7 42.22 37.28 -17.85
N ILE A 8 42.23 37.96 -16.70
CA ILE A 8 41.48 37.56 -15.50
C ILE A 8 40.15 38.31 -15.55
N ALA A 9 39.01 37.60 -15.53
CA ALA A 9 37.71 38.18 -15.16
C ALA A 9 36.69 37.09 -14.75
N LEU A 10 36.65 36.87 -13.43
CA LEU A 10 35.47 36.73 -12.57
C LEU A 10 34.09 36.98 -13.23
N SER A 11 33.17 36.01 -13.20
CA SER A 11 31.72 36.26 -12.99
C SER A 11 30.90 34.98 -12.79
N SER A 12 30.33 34.88 -11.61
CA SER A 12 29.32 33.94 -11.11
C SER A 12 27.93 34.29 -11.66
N ILE A 13 27.10 33.31 -12.03
CA ILE A 13 25.61 33.28 -12.03
C ILE A 13 25.23 31.80 -12.23
N LEU A 14 24.92 31.00 -11.20
CA LEU A 14 23.59 30.79 -10.61
C LEU A 14 22.46 30.74 -11.64
N PHE A 15 22.19 29.54 -12.20
CA PHE A 15 20.84 29.18 -12.62
C PHE A 15 20.36 27.98 -11.80
N PHE A 16 19.71 28.31 -10.69
CA PHE A 16 18.77 27.43 -10.01
C PHE A 16 17.54 27.22 -10.89
N GLY A 17 17.04 25.99 -10.88
CA GLY A 17 15.60 25.72 -10.86
C GLY A 17 14.88 25.72 -12.20
N VAL A 18 14.59 24.51 -12.69
CA VAL A 18 13.20 24.04 -12.67
C VAL A 18 13.22 22.53 -12.39
N ASN A 19 12.99 22.17 -11.13
CA ASN A 19 12.47 20.84 -10.85
C ASN A 19 11.05 20.85 -11.41
N SER A 20 10.87 20.31 -12.61
CA SER A 20 9.55 19.93 -13.09
C SER A 20 9.09 18.76 -12.22
N ILE A 21 8.52 19.07 -11.06
CA ILE A 21 7.65 18.15 -10.34
C ILE A 21 6.36 18.13 -11.14
N ALA A 22 6.33 17.29 -12.18
CA ALA A 22 5.09 16.83 -12.76
C ALA A 22 4.40 15.93 -11.74
N HIS A 23 3.80 16.52 -10.72
CA HIS A 23 2.66 15.90 -10.06
C HIS A 23 1.46 16.21 -10.95
N GLU A 24 1.39 15.50 -12.07
CA GLU A 24 0.22 15.55 -12.93
C GLU A 24 -0.88 14.75 -12.23
N GLY A 25 -1.60 15.45 -11.37
CA GLY A 25 -2.87 15.02 -10.83
C GLY A 25 -3.90 14.99 -11.95
N HIS A 26 -4.31 13.79 -12.34
CA HIS A 26 -5.56 13.56 -13.05
C HIS A 26 -6.21 12.19 -12.79
N ASP A 27 -5.97 11.60 -11.61
CA ASP A 27 -6.59 10.33 -11.21
C ASP A 27 -7.48 10.49 -9.96
N GLU A 28 -8.26 11.56 -9.90
CA GLU A 28 -9.40 11.59 -8.97
C GLU A 28 -10.65 11.13 -9.71
N ILE A 29 -10.73 9.83 -9.99
CA ILE A 29 -11.98 9.21 -10.39
C ILE A 29 -12.93 9.32 -9.18
N PRO A 30 -14.05 10.06 -9.28
CA PRO A 30 -14.99 10.18 -8.16
C PRO A 30 -15.48 8.80 -7.73
N GLY A 31 -15.28 8.46 -6.45
CA GLY A 31 -15.65 7.15 -5.88
C GLY A 31 -14.52 6.13 -5.80
N GLN A 32 -13.30 6.44 -6.27
CA GLN A 32 -12.14 5.58 -6.06
C GLN A 32 -11.56 5.81 -4.66
N ILE A 33 -11.65 4.79 -3.79
CA ILE A 33 -11.06 4.84 -2.45
C ILE A 33 -9.53 4.78 -2.61
N LYS A 34 -8.85 5.84 -2.18
CA LYS A 34 -7.39 5.95 -2.26
C LYS A 34 -6.72 5.11 -1.16
N ALA A 35 -5.58 4.54 -1.51
CA ALA A 35 -4.68 3.89 -0.56
C ALA A 35 -4.06 4.94 0.38
N GLN A 36 -4.10 4.72 1.69
CA GLN A 36 -3.46 5.60 2.67
C GLN A 36 -2.01 5.17 2.95
N HIS A 37 -1.69 3.90 2.73
CA HIS A 37 -0.41 3.28 3.06
C HIS A 37 0.37 2.85 1.81
N GLY A 38 -0.12 3.17 0.61
CA GLY A 38 0.48 2.76 -0.66
C GLY A 38 0.16 1.31 -1.06
N GLY A 39 -0.84 0.70 -0.41
CA GLY A 39 -1.32 -0.64 -0.69
C GLY A 39 -2.45 -0.71 -1.72
N ILE A 40 -3.07 -1.89 -1.79
CA ILE A 40 -4.24 -2.15 -2.64
C ILE A 40 -5.49 -2.04 -1.77
N VAL A 41 -6.40 -1.16 -2.14
CA VAL A 41 -7.69 -1.02 -1.43
C VAL A 41 -8.78 -1.87 -2.09
N LYS A 42 -9.57 -2.54 -1.27
CA LYS A 42 -10.81 -3.22 -1.66
C LYS A 42 -11.97 -2.67 -0.85
N ALA A 43 -13.05 -2.33 -1.55
CA ALA A 43 -14.29 -1.88 -0.92
C ALA A 43 -15.08 -3.06 -0.34
N GLY A 44 -15.57 -2.90 0.89
CA GLY A 44 -16.55 -3.80 1.50
C GLY A 44 -17.91 -3.11 1.62
N LYS A 45 -18.86 -3.76 2.29
CA LYS A 45 -20.19 -3.19 2.52
C LYS A 45 -20.25 -2.27 3.73
N GLU A 46 -19.41 -2.51 4.72
CA GLU A 46 -19.39 -1.76 5.99
C GLU A 46 -18.06 -1.05 6.23
N ILE A 47 -16.97 -1.68 5.80
CA ILE A 47 -15.63 -1.09 5.85
C ILE A 47 -14.89 -1.39 4.54
N ASN A 48 -13.86 -0.61 4.27
CA ASN A 48 -12.88 -0.92 3.24
C ASN A 48 -11.67 -1.62 3.87
N MET A 49 -10.84 -2.25 3.04
CA MET A 49 -9.62 -2.90 3.48
C MET A 49 -8.47 -2.54 2.55
N GLU A 50 -7.39 -2.01 3.10
CA GLU A 50 -6.14 -1.83 2.38
C GLU A 50 -5.16 -2.96 2.73
N MET A 51 -4.53 -3.54 1.71
CA MET A 51 -3.46 -4.52 1.87
C MET A 51 -2.14 -3.94 1.38
N LEU A 52 -1.13 -3.91 2.23
CA LEU A 52 0.25 -3.53 1.89
C LEU A 52 1.17 -4.73 2.05
N VAL A 53 2.02 -4.97 1.04
CA VAL A 53 3.11 -5.94 1.13
C VAL A 53 4.38 -5.18 1.49
N SER A 54 5.01 -5.54 2.60
CA SER A 54 6.24 -4.91 3.09
C SER A 54 7.26 -6.00 3.44
N GLY A 55 8.20 -6.23 2.53
CA GLY A 55 9.17 -7.32 2.64
C GLY A 55 8.48 -8.69 2.66
N ASP A 56 8.63 -9.42 3.75
CA ASP A 56 8.03 -10.74 3.96
C ASP A 56 6.70 -10.69 4.73
N SER A 57 6.24 -9.49 5.08
CA SER A 57 5.03 -9.26 5.86
C SER A 57 3.94 -8.63 5.00
N ILE A 58 2.70 -9.03 5.27
CA ILE A 58 1.49 -8.47 4.67
C ILE A 58 0.74 -7.76 5.79
N GLN A 59 0.44 -6.48 5.58
CA GLN A 59 -0.29 -5.65 6.52
C GLN A 59 -1.68 -5.36 5.96
N PHE A 60 -2.69 -5.46 6.82
CA PHE A 60 -4.07 -5.15 6.52
C PHE A 60 -4.55 -3.99 7.39
N PHE A 61 -4.99 -2.92 6.74
CA PHE A 61 -5.50 -1.70 7.35
C PHE A 61 -7.01 -1.63 7.10
N PRO A 62 -7.85 -1.80 8.13
CA PRO A 62 -9.27 -1.58 8.01
C PRO A 62 -9.53 -0.07 7.90
N LEU A 63 -10.30 0.33 6.89
CA LEU A 63 -10.60 1.72 6.61
C LEU A 63 -12.12 1.95 6.66
N ALA A 64 -12.53 3.14 7.09
CA ALA A 64 -13.91 3.59 6.93
C ALA A 64 -14.24 3.74 5.43
N HIS A 65 -15.54 3.87 5.11
CA HIS A 65 -15.97 4.16 3.74
C HIS A 65 -15.40 5.47 3.19
N SER A 66 -15.11 6.44 4.06
CA SER A 66 -14.43 7.70 3.74
C SER A 66 -12.94 7.52 3.39
N GLY A 67 -12.37 6.35 3.67
CA GLY A 67 -10.95 6.03 3.45
C GLY A 67 -10.05 6.24 4.67
N GLU A 68 -10.58 6.79 5.78
CA GLU A 68 -9.82 6.98 7.03
C GLU A 68 -9.58 5.67 7.79
N ASP A 69 -8.46 5.58 8.52
CA ASP A 69 -8.15 4.42 9.36
C ASP A 69 -9.19 4.16 10.46
N LEU A 70 -9.59 2.90 10.59
CA LEU A 70 -10.35 2.43 11.73
C LEU A 70 -9.42 1.98 12.85
N LYS A 71 -9.90 2.09 14.09
CA LYS A 71 -9.20 1.53 15.25
C LYS A 71 -9.18 0.01 15.14
N ILE A 72 -7.99 -0.57 15.16
CA ILE A 72 -7.80 -2.02 15.06
C ILE A 72 -8.55 -2.79 16.16
N ALA A 73 -8.69 -2.20 17.35
CA ALA A 73 -9.42 -2.81 18.47
C ALA A 73 -10.91 -3.07 18.19
N ASP A 74 -11.51 -2.32 17.25
CA ASP A 74 -12.94 -2.43 16.90
C ASP A 74 -13.19 -3.45 15.78
N VAL A 75 -12.10 -4.01 15.21
CA VAL A 75 -12.15 -4.93 14.08
C VAL A 75 -11.61 -6.29 14.50
N LYS A 76 -12.28 -7.36 14.07
CA LYS A 76 -11.76 -8.73 14.18
C LYS A 76 -11.45 -9.26 12.79
N LEU A 77 -10.17 -9.60 12.56
CA LEU A 77 -9.72 -10.12 11.28
C LEU A 77 -9.52 -11.64 11.33
N THR A 78 -9.99 -12.33 10.30
CA THR A 78 -9.68 -13.74 10.02
C THR A 78 -9.41 -13.89 8.53
N GLY A 79 -8.75 -14.97 8.13
CA GLY A 79 -8.49 -15.19 6.71
C GLY A 79 -7.79 -16.48 6.40
N THR A 80 -7.71 -16.78 5.11
CA THR A 80 -6.99 -17.93 4.58
C THR A 80 -6.15 -17.55 3.38
N ALA A 81 -4.99 -18.20 3.22
CA ALA A 81 -4.21 -18.14 2.00
C ALA A 81 -4.28 -19.48 1.25
N LYS A 82 -4.39 -19.42 -0.07
CA LYS A 82 -4.41 -20.59 -0.95
C LYS A 82 -3.47 -20.38 -2.14
N THR A 83 -2.45 -21.23 -2.26
CA THR A 83 -1.63 -21.28 -3.48
C THR A 83 -2.34 -22.09 -4.57
N PRO A 84 -2.01 -21.92 -5.87
CA PRO A 84 -2.74 -22.56 -6.97
C PRO A 84 -2.93 -24.08 -6.87
N LYS A 85 -1.95 -24.78 -6.28
CA LYS A 85 -1.99 -26.25 -6.08
C LYS A 85 -2.18 -26.65 -4.61
N GLY A 86 -2.30 -25.68 -3.70
CA GLY A 86 -2.39 -25.90 -2.27
C GLY A 86 -3.84 -25.95 -1.76
N LYS A 87 -4.02 -26.53 -0.57
CA LYS A 87 -5.24 -26.35 0.22
C LYS A 87 -5.19 -24.99 0.92
N PRO A 88 -6.35 -24.34 1.16
CA PRO A 88 -6.41 -23.13 1.98
C PRO A 88 -5.80 -23.37 3.37
N GLN A 89 -4.96 -22.45 3.81
CA GLN A 89 -4.36 -22.44 5.15
C GLN A 89 -4.85 -21.21 5.90
N ALA A 90 -5.23 -21.37 7.17
CA ALA A 90 -5.62 -20.27 8.02
C ALA A 90 -4.44 -19.32 8.25
N LEU A 91 -4.69 -18.02 8.14
CA LEU A 91 -3.74 -16.97 8.44
C LEU A 91 -3.76 -16.67 9.93
N THR A 92 -2.57 -16.42 10.49
CA THR A 92 -2.42 -15.94 11.87
C THR A 92 -2.05 -14.48 11.81
N PHE A 93 -2.91 -13.63 12.39
CA PHE A 93 -2.71 -12.19 12.41
C PHE A 93 -2.14 -11.74 13.74
N THR A 94 -1.16 -10.86 13.69
CA THR A 94 -0.65 -10.11 14.84
C THR A 94 -1.11 -8.66 14.70
N ASN A 95 -1.66 -8.10 15.77
CA ASN A 95 -2.02 -6.68 15.85
C ASN A 95 -0.83 -5.88 16.39
N ASP A 96 -0.31 -4.92 15.63
CA ASP A 96 0.78 -4.03 16.04
C ASP A 96 0.30 -2.65 16.53
N GLY A 97 -1.01 -2.47 16.66
CA GLY A 97 -1.68 -1.23 17.05
C GLY A 97 -2.12 -0.37 15.85
N LYS A 98 -1.58 -0.60 14.66
CA LYS A 98 -1.89 0.16 13.43
C LYS A 98 -2.45 -0.73 12.31
N ALA A 99 -2.04 -1.98 12.26
CA ALA A 99 -2.47 -2.95 11.26
C ALA A 99 -2.59 -4.36 11.84
N PHE A 100 -3.26 -5.22 11.07
CA PHE A 100 -3.11 -6.67 11.21
C PHE A 100 -2.00 -7.15 10.28
N ALA A 101 -0.91 -7.65 10.86
CA ALA A 101 0.20 -8.24 10.12
C ALA A 101 0.10 -9.77 10.05
N THR A 102 0.46 -10.35 8.91
CA THR A 102 0.60 -11.81 8.73
C THR A 102 1.73 -12.10 7.76
N LYS A 103 2.25 -13.33 7.80
CA LYS A 103 3.17 -13.86 6.78
C LYS A 103 2.50 -14.98 6.00
N VAL A 104 2.87 -15.12 4.73
CA VAL A 104 2.37 -16.19 3.86
C VAL A 104 3.55 -16.92 3.24
N ASP A 105 3.67 -18.21 3.53
CA ASP A 105 4.62 -19.08 2.85
C ASP A 105 4.02 -19.54 1.51
N LEU A 106 4.57 -19.02 0.42
CA LEU A 106 4.16 -19.39 -0.93
C LEU A 106 4.58 -20.81 -1.33
N LYS A 107 5.46 -21.49 -0.56
CA LYS A 107 5.92 -22.87 -0.82
C LYS A 107 6.38 -23.10 -2.26
N GLY A 108 7.09 -22.10 -2.82
CA GLY A 108 7.59 -22.12 -4.20
C GLY A 108 6.58 -21.69 -5.28
N ALA A 109 5.34 -21.34 -4.91
CA ALA A 109 4.39 -20.73 -5.84
C ALA A 109 4.73 -19.27 -6.13
N TYR A 110 4.31 -18.78 -7.30
CA TYR A 110 4.45 -17.36 -7.69
C TYR A 110 3.37 -16.48 -7.07
N ARG A 111 2.22 -17.07 -6.70
CA ARG A 111 1.07 -16.34 -6.18
C ARG A 111 0.28 -17.12 -5.14
N ALA A 112 -0.49 -16.41 -4.34
CA ALA A 112 -1.51 -16.97 -3.46
C ALA A 112 -2.76 -16.08 -3.42
N ASP A 113 -3.93 -16.72 -3.46
CA ASP A 113 -5.21 -16.05 -3.21
C ASP A 113 -5.38 -15.90 -1.70
N LEU A 114 -5.72 -14.69 -1.25
CA LEU A 114 -6.01 -14.37 0.14
C LEU A 114 -7.51 -14.06 0.26
N ASP A 115 -8.21 -14.86 1.05
CA ASP A 115 -9.60 -14.62 1.43
C ASP A 115 -9.63 -14.07 2.86
N ILE A 116 -9.93 -12.78 3.02
CA ILE A 116 -9.90 -12.05 4.29
C ILE A 116 -11.33 -11.72 4.71
N LYS A 117 -11.63 -11.90 5.99
CA LYS A 117 -12.91 -11.50 6.60
C LYS A 117 -12.66 -10.55 7.75
N ALA A 118 -13.31 -9.40 7.71
CA ALA A 118 -13.26 -8.41 8.78
C ALA A 118 -14.65 -8.27 9.40
N GLN A 119 -14.72 -8.43 10.72
CA GLN A 119 -15.92 -8.14 11.48
C GLN A 119 -15.79 -6.78 12.15
N HIS A 120 -16.74 -5.88 11.92
CA HIS A 120 -16.81 -4.55 12.51
C HIS A 120 -18.27 -4.25 12.87
N SER A 121 -18.51 -3.76 14.10
CA SER A 121 -19.88 -3.46 14.58
C SER A 121 -20.87 -4.63 14.41
N GLY A 122 -20.42 -5.86 14.62
CA GLY A 122 -21.23 -7.08 14.50
C GLY A 122 -21.46 -7.57 13.07
N LYS A 123 -21.11 -6.79 12.04
CA LYS A 123 -21.25 -7.15 10.63
C LYS A 123 -19.93 -7.65 10.04
N THR A 124 -20.00 -8.46 9.00
CA THR A 124 -18.82 -9.09 8.38
C THR A 124 -18.70 -8.72 6.92
N ASP A 125 -17.53 -8.21 6.54
CA ASP A 125 -17.11 -8.04 5.16
C ASP A 125 -16.11 -9.13 4.75
N SER A 126 -16.07 -9.43 3.45
CA SER A 126 -15.14 -10.39 2.85
C SER A 126 -14.40 -9.75 1.69
N PHE A 127 -13.08 -9.88 1.70
CA PHE A 127 -12.17 -9.28 0.74
C PHE A 127 -11.30 -10.36 0.11
N LYS A 128 -11.06 -10.23 -1.20
CA LYS A 128 -10.15 -11.11 -1.94
C LYS A 128 -8.97 -10.30 -2.44
N PHE A 129 -7.77 -10.76 -2.08
CA PHE A 129 -6.52 -10.21 -2.56
C PHE A 129 -5.70 -11.28 -3.26
N LEU A 130 -4.86 -10.85 -4.19
CA LEU A 130 -3.86 -11.69 -4.80
C LEU A 130 -2.50 -11.23 -4.26
N LEU A 131 -1.77 -12.15 -3.62
CA LEU A 131 -0.37 -11.96 -3.29
C LEU A 131 0.46 -12.53 -4.44
N GLU A 132 1.37 -11.73 -4.97
CA GLU A 132 2.35 -12.15 -5.99
C GLU A 132 3.77 -11.93 -5.45
N LYS A 133 4.70 -12.76 -5.91
CA LYS A 133 6.13 -12.69 -5.56
C LYS A 133 6.89 -11.74 -6.49
#